data_AF-A0A8H9YBB5-F1
#
_entry.id   AF-A0A8H9YBB5-F1
#
_cell.length_a   1.000
_cell.length_b   1.000
_cell.length_c   1.000
_cell.angle_alpha   90.00
_cell.angle_beta   90.00
_cell.angle_gamma   90.00
#
_symmetry.space_group_name_H-M   'P 1'
#
loop_
_entity.id
_entity.type
_entity.pdbx_description
1 polymer ?
#
loop_
_entity_poly.entity_id
_entity_poly.type
_entity_poly.pdbx_seq_one_letter_code
_entity_poly.pdbx_strand_id
1 'polypeptide(L)'
;MTFGAAELGDDGVVRPPIVGPALDGSAGFAEIRDTDGGRLDGDPEYDRAVGPLQFIPESWARYGIDASGDDVADPQNIEDAAASAVRLLCADGRDLATPEGWTDAVASYNRSGVYIGDVRDAAAHYAVGQPPS
;
A
#
# COMPACT_ATOMS: atom_id res chain seq x y z
N MET A 1 17.86 -7.48 17.13
CA MET A 1 16.48 -6.97 16.99
C MET A 1 15.68 -8.03 16.28
N THR A 2 14.84 -8.76 17.01
CA THR A 2 13.84 -9.65 16.42
C THR A 2 12.64 -8.80 16.07
N PHE A 3 12.48 -8.45 14.80
CA PHE A 3 11.18 -8.05 14.29
C PHE A 3 10.32 -9.33 14.32
N GLY A 4 9.42 -9.45 15.29
CA GLY A 4 8.39 -10.48 15.21
C GLY A 4 7.62 -10.25 13.91
N ALA A 5 7.40 -11.31 13.13
CA ALA A 5 6.54 -11.20 11.95
C ALA A 5 5.20 -10.63 12.40
N ALA A 6 4.72 -9.58 11.73
CA ALA A 6 3.37 -9.09 11.99
C ALA A 6 2.38 -10.23 11.69
N GLU A 7 1.47 -10.47 12.61
CA GLU A 7 0.44 -11.50 12.50
C GLU A 7 -0.90 -10.84 12.17
N LEU A 8 -1.71 -11.51 11.35
CA LEU A 8 -3.06 -11.08 11.05
C LEU A 8 -3.99 -11.54 12.18
N GLY A 9 -4.67 -10.61 12.85
CA GLY A 9 -5.70 -10.94 13.82
C GLY A 9 -6.96 -11.49 13.17
N ASP A 10 -7.83 -12.12 13.96
CA ASP A 10 -9.14 -12.61 13.50
C ASP A 10 -10.06 -11.47 13.00
N ASP A 11 -9.76 -10.24 13.37
CA ASP A 11 -10.41 -9.01 12.93
C ASP A 11 -9.75 -8.37 11.70
N GLY A 12 -8.81 -9.06 11.06
CA GLY A 12 -8.13 -8.57 9.86
C GLY A 12 -7.07 -7.50 10.11
N VAL A 13 -6.84 -7.10 11.37
CA VAL A 13 -5.85 -6.08 11.72
C VAL A 13 -4.48 -6.73 11.99
N VAL A 14 -3.45 -6.24 11.30
CA VAL A 14 -2.07 -6.71 11.50
C VAL A 14 -1.47 -6.20 12.81
N ARG A 15 -0.84 -7.09 13.58
CA ARG A 15 -0.23 -6.77 14.87
C ARG A 15 1.17 -7.39 15.02
N PRO A 16 2.19 -6.62 15.48
CA PRO A 16 2.14 -5.17 15.72
C PRO A 16 1.91 -4.38 14.41
N PRO A 17 1.50 -3.10 14.49
CA PRO A 17 1.35 -2.27 13.30
C PRO A 17 2.61 -2.27 12.43
N ILE A 18 2.40 -2.40 11.13
CA ILE A 18 3.43 -2.34 10.10
C ILE A 18 3.61 -0.88 9.71
N VAL A 19 4.73 -0.29 10.12
CA VAL A 19 5.13 1.07 9.76
C VAL A 19 6.53 1.02 9.16
N GLY A 20 6.67 1.57 7.96
CA GLY A 20 7.92 1.65 7.22
C GLY A 20 8.92 2.66 7.79
N PRO A 21 10.11 2.77 7.17
CA PRO A 21 11.05 3.83 7.47
C PRO A 21 10.48 5.20 7.10
N ALA A 22 11.01 6.26 7.73
CA ALA A 22 10.72 7.64 7.34
C ALA A 22 11.11 7.89 5.88
N LEU A 23 10.23 8.54 5.14
CA LEU A 23 10.51 9.01 3.78
C LEU A 23 11.19 10.39 3.86
N ASP A 24 12.41 10.41 4.40
CA ASP A 24 13.18 11.62 4.70
C ASP A 24 14.20 11.98 3.60
N GLY A 25 14.14 11.31 2.45
CA GLY A 25 15.10 11.47 1.36
C GLY A 25 16.46 10.76 1.59
N SER A 26 16.66 10.10 2.74
CA SER A 26 17.85 9.31 3.02
C SER A 26 17.73 7.90 2.46
N ALA A 27 18.86 7.17 2.38
CA ALA A 27 18.92 5.76 1.98
C ALA A 27 18.25 5.39 0.64
N GLY A 28 18.00 6.37 -0.25
CA GLY A 28 17.33 6.17 -1.53
C GLY A 28 15.80 6.22 -1.47
N PHE A 29 15.21 6.61 -0.33
CA PHE A 29 13.79 6.91 -0.22
C PHE A 29 13.46 8.28 -0.85
N ALA A 30 12.21 8.47 -1.24
CA ALA A 30 11.70 9.80 -1.57
C ALA A 30 11.63 10.67 -0.29
N GLU A 31 11.77 11.98 -0.43
CA GLU A 31 11.44 12.91 0.67
C GLU A 31 9.95 13.24 0.60
N ILE A 32 9.19 12.87 1.63
CA ILE A 32 7.76 13.15 1.79
C ILE A 32 7.53 13.69 3.19
N ARG A 33 7.12 14.96 3.28
CA ARG A 33 6.77 15.63 4.54
C ARG A 33 5.45 15.09 5.08
N ASP A 34 5.26 15.15 6.40
CA ASP A 34 4.00 14.79 7.06
C ASP A 34 2.78 15.40 6.36
N THR A 35 1.77 14.57 6.09
CA THR A 35 0.52 15.00 5.46
C THR A 35 -0.71 14.81 6.34
N ASP A 36 -0.58 14.20 7.52
CA ASP A 36 -1.73 13.88 8.35
C ASP A 36 -1.57 14.16 9.86
N GLY A 37 -0.48 14.82 10.25
CA GLY A 37 -0.18 15.15 11.64
C GLY A 37 0.36 13.96 12.43
N GLY A 38 0.97 12.98 11.77
CA GLY A 38 1.42 11.71 12.36
C GLY A 38 0.26 10.81 12.81
N ARG A 39 -0.93 10.96 12.22
CA ARG A 39 -2.14 10.23 12.65
C ARG A 39 -2.05 8.75 12.29
N LEU A 40 -1.49 8.40 11.14
CA LEU A 40 -1.42 7.01 10.68
C LEU A 40 -0.12 6.30 11.03
N ASP A 41 1.00 7.04 11.11
CA ASP A 41 2.33 6.45 11.30
C ASP A 41 3.05 6.93 12.58
N GLY A 42 2.50 7.91 13.29
CA GLY A 42 3.07 8.48 14.51
C GLY A 42 4.23 9.46 14.28
N ASP A 43 4.53 9.84 13.03
CA ASP A 43 5.64 10.73 12.68
C ASP A 43 5.13 12.11 12.21
N PRO A 44 5.29 13.18 13.00
CA PRO A 44 4.80 14.50 12.62
C PRO A 44 5.77 15.28 11.71
N GLU A 45 6.86 14.67 11.23
CA GLU A 45 7.84 15.34 10.35
C GLU A 45 7.85 14.78 8.94
N TYR A 46 7.87 13.45 8.80
CA TYR A 46 7.89 12.75 7.51
C TYR A 46 6.89 11.61 7.50
N ASP A 47 6.16 11.49 6.39
CA ASP A 47 5.25 10.37 6.17
C ASP A 47 6.02 9.04 6.05
N ARG A 48 5.37 7.97 6.48
CA ARG A 48 5.86 6.58 6.37
C ARG A 48 4.84 5.72 5.65
N ALA A 49 5.32 4.67 4.98
CA ALA A 49 4.42 3.67 4.44
C ALA A 49 3.77 2.84 5.57
N VAL A 50 2.45 2.78 5.62
CA VAL A 50 1.65 2.11 6.66
C VAL A 50 0.92 0.89 6.12
N GLY A 51 0.74 -0.10 6.99
CA GLY A 51 -0.08 -1.27 6.71
C GLY A 51 0.58 -2.34 5.83
N PRO A 52 -0.11 -3.48 5.65
CA PRO A 52 0.40 -4.60 4.84
C PRO A 52 0.58 -4.24 3.35
N LEU A 53 -0.13 -3.23 2.85
CA LEU A 53 -0.01 -2.75 1.47
C LEU A 53 0.75 -1.42 1.34
N GLN A 54 1.43 -0.98 2.40
CA GLN A 54 2.41 0.11 2.36
C GLN A 54 1.88 1.42 1.76
N PHE A 55 0.68 1.84 2.20
CA PHE A 55 0.11 3.12 1.80
C PHE A 55 0.87 4.30 2.42
N ILE A 56 1.05 5.38 1.68
CA ILE A 56 1.47 6.67 2.23
C ILE A 56 0.21 7.41 2.73
N PRO A 57 0.25 8.17 3.84
CA PRO A 57 -0.90 8.89 4.40
C PRO A 57 -1.69 9.73 3.38
N GLU A 58 -1.01 10.46 2.49
CA GLU A 58 -1.67 11.22 1.42
C GLU A 58 -2.51 10.33 0.48
N SER A 59 -1.97 9.17 0.09
CA SER A 59 -2.69 8.19 -0.75
C SER A 59 -3.85 7.55 0.01
N TRP A 60 -3.66 7.24 1.30
CA TRP A 60 -4.73 6.72 2.15
C TRP A 60 -5.88 7.72 2.28
N ALA A 61 -5.58 9.01 2.45
CA ALA A 61 -6.61 10.05 2.54
C ALA A 61 -7.50 10.13 1.28
N ARG A 62 -6.97 9.74 0.11
CA ARG A 62 -7.71 9.75 -1.16
C ARG A 62 -8.47 8.46 -1.43
N TYR A 63 -7.86 7.32 -1.11
CA TYR A 63 -8.33 6.01 -1.56
C TYR A 63 -8.76 5.06 -0.44
N GLY A 64 -8.49 5.41 0.81
CA GLY A 64 -8.90 4.67 2.00
C GLY A 64 -10.41 4.47 2.06
N ILE A 65 -10.83 3.23 2.34
CA ILE A 65 -12.23 2.84 2.54
C ILE A 65 -12.30 1.82 3.67
N ASP A 66 -13.36 1.93 4.48
CA ASP A 66 -13.78 0.87 5.38
C ASP A 66 -14.51 -0.21 4.57
N ALA A 67 -13.84 -1.33 4.38
CA ALA A 67 -14.36 -2.52 3.72
C ALA A 67 -14.60 -3.66 4.73
N SER A 68 -14.03 -3.57 5.93
CA SER A 68 -14.27 -4.49 7.04
C SER A 68 -15.69 -4.32 7.63
N GLY A 69 -16.26 -3.12 7.54
CA GLY A 69 -17.60 -2.76 8.02
C GLY A 69 -17.66 -2.46 9.52
N ASP A 70 -16.55 -2.05 10.12
CA ASP A 70 -16.44 -1.69 11.54
C ASP A 70 -16.56 -0.17 11.81
N ASP A 71 -16.93 0.60 10.79
CA ASP A 71 -17.02 2.07 10.75
C ASP A 71 -15.66 2.78 10.82
N VAL A 72 -14.54 2.07 10.65
CA VAL A 72 -13.17 2.62 10.71
C VAL A 72 -12.35 2.18 9.51
N ALA A 73 -11.98 3.13 8.64
CA ALA A 73 -11.01 2.86 7.59
C ALA A 73 -9.57 2.82 8.16
N ASP A 74 -9.04 1.63 8.38
CA ASP A 74 -7.71 1.40 8.97
C ASP A 74 -6.72 0.80 7.95
N PRO A 75 -5.61 1.48 7.61
CA PRO A 75 -4.61 0.90 6.71
C PRO A 75 -3.94 -0.35 7.28
N GLN A 76 -4.04 -0.63 8.59
CA GLN A 76 -3.57 -1.86 9.23
C GLN A 76 -4.53 -3.04 9.04
N ASN A 77 -5.79 -2.79 8.69
CA ASN A 77 -6.77 -3.83 8.36
C ASN A 77 -6.55 -4.32 6.92
N ILE A 78 -6.45 -5.63 6.71
CA ILE A 78 -6.12 -6.20 5.39
C ILE A 78 -7.27 -6.04 4.39
N GLU A 79 -8.53 -6.13 4.84
CA GLU A 79 -9.71 -5.94 4.01
C GLU A 79 -9.78 -4.50 3.49
N ASP A 80 -9.62 -3.52 4.39
CA ASP A 80 -9.58 -2.09 4.08
C ASP A 80 -8.42 -1.76 3.15
N ALA A 81 -7.22 -2.26 3.46
CA ALA A 81 -6.03 -2.04 2.64
C ALA A 81 -6.23 -2.59 1.22
N ALA A 82 -6.71 -3.83 1.09
CA ALA A 82 -6.94 -4.48 -0.20
C ALA A 82 -8.01 -3.74 -1.03
N ALA A 83 -9.14 -3.37 -0.41
CA ALA A 83 -10.18 -2.61 -1.10
C ALA A 83 -9.69 -1.22 -1.53
N SER A 84 -8.91 -0.55 -0.68
CA SER A 84 -8.30 0.74 -0.99
C SER A 84 -7.29 0.63 -2.14
N ALA A 85 -6.53 -0.46 -2.21
CA ALA A 85 -5.61 -0.74 -3.30
C ALA A 85 -6.36 -0.87 -4.63
N VAL A 86 -7.49 -1.59 -4.63
CA VAL A 86 -8.36 -1.69 -5.82
C VAL A 86 -8.87 -0.31 -6.24
N ARG A 87 -9.31 0.53 -5.29
CA ARG A 87 -9.74 1.91 -5.60
C ARG A 87 -8.63 2.74 -6.22
N LEU A 88 -7.42 2.68 -5.66
CA LEU A 88 -6.24 3.36 -6.21
C LEU A 88 -5.90 2.81 -7.59
N LEU A 89 -5.99 1.49 -7.81
CA LEU A 89 -5.70 0.83 -9.08
C LEU A 89 -6.76 1.10 -10.16
N CYS A 90 -7.99 1.44 -9.79
CA CYS A 90 -9.08 1.76 -10.73
C CYS A 90 -9.33 3.27 -10.90
N ALA A 91 -8.54 4.12 -10.24
CA ALA A 91 -8.73 5.58 -10.31
C ALA A 91 -8.44 6.14 -11.73
N ASP A 92 -8.86 7.38 -11.97
CA ASP A 92 -8.58 8.12 -13.22
C ASP A 92 -9.16 7.52 -14.51
N GLY A 93 -10.15 6.62 -14.40
CA GLY A 93 -10.88 6.07 -15.55
C GLY A 93 -10.04 5.16 -16.45
N ARG A 94 -8.95 4.60 -15.94
CA ARG A 94 -8.04 3.71 -16.67
C ARG A 94 -8.69 2.36 -16.98
N ASP A 95 -8.33 1.77 -18.12
CA ASP A 95 -8.71 0.41 -18.48
C ASP A 95 -7.59 -0.58 -18.12
N LEU A 96 -7.80 -1.32 -17.03
CA LEU A 96 -6.85 -2.33 -16.54
C LEU A 96 -6.70 -3.54 -17.46
N ALA A 97 -7.56 -3.70 -18.48
CA ALA A 97 -7.41 -4.73 -19.50
C ALA A 97 -6.41 -4.34 -20.60
N THR A 98 -5.95 -3.08 -20.62
CA THR A 98 -4.95 -2.58 -21.57
C THR A 98 -3.55 -2.55 -20.93
N PRO A 99 -2.47 -2.84 -21.69
CA PRO A 99 -1.10 -2.72 -21.18
C PRO A 99 -0.78 -1.34 -20.62
N GLU A 100 -1.27 -0.28 -21.27
CA GLU A 100 -1.06 1.11 -20.87
C GLU A 100 -1.79 1.42 -19.56
N GLY A 101 -3.10 1.11 -19.48
CA GLY A 101 -3.88 1.35 -18.27
C GLY A 101 -3.40 0.51 -17.08
N TRP A 102 -2.92 -0.70 -17.31
CA TRP A 102 -2.30 -1.54 -16.28
C TRP A 102 -0.97 -0.95 -15.79
N THR A 103 -0.11 -0.48 -16.70
CA THR A 103 1.17 0.14 -16.36
C THR A 103 0.98 1.42 -15.56
N ASP A 104 0.10 2.31 -16.02
CA ASP A 104 -0.27 3.54 -15.32
C ASP A 104 -0.83 3.23 -13.94
N ALA A 105 -1.53 2.09 -13.80
CA ALA A 105 -2.09 1.70 -12.54
C ALA A 105 -1.05 1.36 -11.50
N VAL A 106 -0.12 0.48 -11.85
CA VAL A 106 0.96 0.06 -10.95
C VAL A 106 1.92 1.22 -10.67
N ALA A 107 2.14 2.10 -11.67
CA ALA A 107 2.92 3.31 -11.51
C ALA A 107 2.34 4.30 -10.47
N SER A 108 1.04 4.18 -10.14
CA SER A 108 0.40 4.98 -9.08
C SER A 108 0.86 4.59 -7.68
N TYR A 109 1.35 3.34 -7.50
CA TYR A 109 2.00 2.89 -6.27
C TYR A 109 3.48 3.27 -6.25
N ASN A 110 4.20 2.94 -7.32
CA ASN A 110 5.62 3.24 -7.45
C ASN A 110 6.01 3.35 -8.93
N ARG A 111 6.58 4.50 -9.30
CA ARG A 111 6.96 4.82 -10.70
C ARG A 111 8.25 4.13 -11.18
N SER A 112 8.77 3.15 -10.44
CA SER A 112 9.93 2.36 -10.85
C SER A 112 9.55 1.33 -11.92
N GLY A 113 10.26 1.35 -13.06
CA GLY A 113 10.07 0.35 -14.12
C GLY A 113 10.38 -1.08 -13.65
N VAL A 114 11.28 -1.25 -12.67
CA VAL A 114 11.57 -2.55 -12.05
C VAL A 114 10.36 -3.02 -11.24
N TYR A 115 9.81 -2.14 -10.39
CA TYR A 115 8.63 -2.45 -9.57
C TYR A 115 7.42 -2.85 -10.43
N ILE A 116 7.19 -2.13 -11.53
CA ILE A 116 6.11 -2.45 -12.47
C ILE A 116 6.31 -3.85 -13.09
N GLY A 117 7.56 -4.18 -13.46
CA GLY A 117 7.93 -5.50 -13.95
C GLY A 117 7.67 -6.59 -12.92
N ASP A 118 8.14 -6.41 -11.69
CA ASP A 118 8.00 -7.37 -10.60
C ASP A 118 6.53 -7.64 -10.25
N VAL A 119 5.71 -6.59 -10.17
CA VAL A 119 4.25 -6.71 -9.92
C VAL A 119 3.57 -7.45 -11.08
N ARG A 120 3.98 -7.21 -12.32
CA ARG A 120 3.41 -7.87 -13.50
C ARG A 120 3.70 -9.36 -13.47
N ASP A 121 4.95 -9.70 -13.19
CA ASP A 121 5.40 -11.08 -13.19
C ASP A 121 4.75 -11.84 -12.03
N ALA A 122 4.65 -11.23 -10.84
CA ALA A 122 3.89 -11.80 -9.73
C ALA A 122 2.40 -12.00 -10.07
N ALA A 123 1.74 -11.02 -10.69
CA ALA A 123 0.34 -11.14 -11.11
C ALA A 123 0.14 -12.27 -12.15
N ALA A 124 1.07 -12.42 -13.10
CA ALA A 124 1.05 -13.51 -14.07
C ALA A 124 1.20 -14.88 -13.40
N HIS A 125 2.06 -14.98 -12.37
CA HIS A 125 2.20 -16.20 -11.57
C HIS A 125 0.89 -16.57 -10.85
N TYR A 126 0.26 -15.61 -10.16
CA TYR A 126 -1.02 -15.85 -9.50
C TYR A 126 -2.14 -16.28 -10.47
N ALA A 127 -2.19 -15.69 -11.67
CA ALA A 127 -3.21 -16.02 -12.67
C ALA A 127 -3.16 -17.48 -13.14
N VAL A 128 -1.99 -18.12 -13.06
CA VAL A 128 -1.80 -19.55 -13.38
C VAL A 128 -1.72 -20.44 -12.14
N GLY A 129 -1.98 -19.89 -10.94
CA GLY A 129 -1.94 -20.62 -9.68
C GLY A 129 -0.53 -20.99 -9.22
N GLN A 130 0.50 -20.30 -9.70
CA GLN A 130 1.89 -20.48 -9.27
C GLN A 130 2.26 -19.38 -8.26
N PRO A 131 2.95 -19.69 -7.14
CA PRO A 131 3.46 -18.64 -6.28
C PRO A 131 4.51 -17.79 -7.03
N PRO A 132 4.57 -16.46 -6.78
CA PRO A 132 5.62 -15.61 -7.32
C PRO A 132 7.00 -16.10 -6.85
N SER A 133 7.97 -16.13 -7.78
CA SER A 133 9.34 -16.62 -7.56
C SER A 133 10.28 -15.57 -6.98
#